data_AF-A0A1S1M1T5-F1
#
_entry.id   AF-A0A1S1M1T5-F1
#
_cell.length_a   1.000
_cell.length_b   1.000
_cell.length_c   1.000
_cell.angle_alpha   90.00
_cell.angle_beta   90.00
_cell.angle_gamma   90.00
#
_symmetry.space_group_name_H-M   'P 1'
#
loop_
_entity.id
_entity.type
_entity.pdbx_description
1 polymer ?
#
loop_
_entity_poly.entity_id
_entity_poly.type
_entity_poly.pdbx_seq_one_letter_code
_entity_poly.pdbx_strand_id
1 'polypeptide(L)'
;MQLADHFNVLLKDTVNLSQFKLDLLNQRVEAIYKALKADVEIGALITGKTPQGSWAHRTIINPVGDNEFDADFMLDMSQNPDWADNPKTYIDEVYAALHRHSTYGTMPHSRKCRCARLVYANSMHVDIVPHLNLADGREVIVNRDDNEWELTNPQGFTDWMKKQDSIASGNLRKVIRLMKYLRDHKNSFTGTRSVLLTTMLGEQVTDLRKLLDPSYYSNVPTTLLHVVQDLDTWLQANPIKPSIADPSGSGVTFDHRWGPDPESAQATYSYFRDRIHVHAADIEAAYEEKDKDRSVQLWQNIFGDGFKAPATTTASAKFPAATSAADSTVGRSGRAG
;
A
#
# COMPACT_ATOMS: atom_id res chain seq x y z
N MET A 1 -20.91 6.18 17.29
CA MET A 1 -20.92 7.22 16.22
C MET A 1 -19.79 6.87 15.26
N GLN A 2 -19.97 6.90 13.94
CA GLN A 2 -18.98 6.29 13.04
C GLN A 2 -17.65 7.06 12.90
N LEU A 3 -17.62 8.38 13.15
CA LEU A 3 -16.40 9.22 13.07
C LEU A 3 -15.65 9.14 11.71
N ALA A 4 -16.38 8.94 10.61
CA ALA A 4 -15.80 8.78 9.27
C ALA A 4 -14.86 9.94 8.86
N ASP A 5 -15.15 11.17 9.26
CA ASP A 5 -14.28 12.31 8.97
C ASP A 5 -12.94 12.26 9.71
N HIS A 6 -12.89 11.66 10.90
CA HIS A 6 -11.63 11.47 11.64
C HIS A 6 -10.75 10.43 10.95
N PHE A 7 -11.36 9.37 10.43
CA PHE A 7 -10.67 8.40 9.58
C PHE A 7 -10.11 9.03 8.31
N ASN A 8 -10.85 9.96 7.67
CA ASN A 8 -10.35 10.68 6.50
C ASN A 8 -9.11 11.51 6.84
N VAL A 9 -9.10 12.19 8.00
CA VAL A 9 -7.93 12.94 8.51
C VAL A 9 -6.76 12.01 8.80
N LEU A 10 -6.98 10.93 9.58
CA LEU A 10 -5.94 9.95 9.90
C LEU A 10 -5.31 9.37 8.63
N LEU A 11 -6.15 8.94 7.68
CA LEU A 11 -5.68 8.39 6.41
C LEU A 11 -4.86 9.42 5.64
N LYS A 12 -5.37 10.64 5.48
CA LYS A 12 -4.71 11.67 4.67
C LYS A 12 -3.40 12.16 5.29
N ASP A 13 -3.41 12.45 6.58
CA ASP A 13 -2.35 13.23 7.23
C ASP A 13 -1.29 12.33 7.88
N THR A 14 -1.64 11.07 8.21
CA THR A 14 -0.74 10.15 8.93
C THR A 14 -0.41 8.91 8.11
N VAL A 15 -1.43 8.17 7.66
CA VAL A 15 -1.24 6.81 7.12
C VAL A 15 -0.79 6.81 5.66
N ASN A 16 -1.40 7.63 4.80
CA ASN A 16 -1.17 7.57 3.37
C ASN A 16 0.17 8.18 2.98
N LEU A 17 0.84 7.54 2.02
CA LEU A 17 1.93 8.19 1.32
C LEU A 17 1.41 9.46 0.62
N SER A 18 2.06 10.60 0.84
CA SER A 18 1.64 11.88 0.25
C SER A 18 1.65 11.85 -1.29
N GLN A 19 0.83 12.68 -1.93
CA GLN A 19 0.81 12.78 -3.40
C GLN A 19 2.19 13.10 -3.98
N PHE A 20 2.94 14.02 -3.37
CA PHE A 20 4.31 14.35 -3.79
C PHE A 20 5.23 13.12 -3.83
N LYS A 21 5.19 12.28 -2.78
CA LYS A 21 5.98 11.04 -2.72
C LYS A 21 5.51 10.01 -3.77
N LEU A 22 4.21 9.92 -4.05
CA LEU A 22 3.67 9.07 -5.12
C LEU A 22 4.12 9.53 -6.51
N ASP A 23 4.12 10.84 -6.76
CA ASP A 23 4.58 11.41 -8.03
C ASP A 23 6.09 11.20 -8.22
N LEU A 24 6.87 11.39 -7.14
CA LEU A 24 8.30 11.12 -7.13
C LEU A 24 8.61 9.64 -7.38
N LEU A 25 7.83 8.73 -6.78
CA LEU A 25 7.92 7.29 -7.02
C LEU A 25 7.71 6.98 -8.51
N ASN A 26 6.62 7.47 -9.09
CA ASN A 26 6.32 7.27 -10.51
C ASN A 26 7.45 7.81 -11.40
N GLN A 27 7.92 9.03 -11.13
CA GLN A 27 9.00 9.65 -11.89
C GLN A 27 10.28 8.80 -11.87
N ARG A 28 10.65 8.26 -10.70
CA ARG A 28 11.86 7.44 -10.54
C ARG A 28 11.74 6.08 -11.22
N VAL A 29 10.59 5.42 -11.12
CA VAL A 29 10.31 4.18 -11.85
C VAL A 29 10.44 4.41 -13.36
N GLU A 30 9.85 5.49 -13.88
CA GLU A 30 9.98 5.85 -15.30
C GLU A 30 11.42 6.14 -15.71
N ALA A 31 12.20 6.83 -14.87
CA ALA A 31 13.60 7.13 -15.15
C ALA A 31 14.47 5.87 -15.19
N ILE A 32 14.30 4.97 -14.21
CA ILE A 32 15.01 3.68 -14.15
C ILE A 32 14.69 2.84 -15.39
N TYR A 33 13.40 2.71 -15.71
CA TYR A 33 12.97 1.97 -16.89
C TYR A 33 13.61 2.49 -18.18
N LYS A 34 13.61 3.82 -18.38
CA LYS A 34 14.24 4.42 -19.56
C LYS A 34 15.74 4.14 -19.62
N ALA A 35 16.44 4.17 -18.48
CA ALA A 35 17.86 3.85 -18.44
C ALA A 35 18.14 2.39 -18.77
N LEU A 36 17.38 1.46 -18.18
CA LEU A 36 17.51 0.02 -18.49
C LEU A 36 17.18 -0.26 -19.96
N LYS A 37 16.12 0.38 -20.49
CA LYS A 37 15.72 0.25 -21.90
C LYS A 37 16.78 0.80 -22.88
N ALA A 38 17.61 1.75 -22.42
CA ALA A 38 18.71 2.32 -23.19
C ALA A 38 20.06 1.59 -22.98
N ASP A 39 20.12 0.59 -22.09
CA ASP A 39 21.33 -0.21 -21.89
C ASP A 39 21.67 -1.02 -23.14
N VAL A 40 22.95 -1.08 -23.47
CA VAL A 40 23.44 -1.70 -24.71
C VAL A 40 23.35 -3.22 -24.72
N GLU A 41 23.36 -3.87 -23.55
CA GLU A 41 23.32 -5.34 -23.44
C GLU A 41 21.88 -5.85 -23.36
N ILE A 42 21.05 -5.23 -22.51
CA ILE A 42 19.69 -5.73 -22.23
C ILE A 42 18.55 -4.89 -22.81
N GLY A 43 18.83 -3.67 -23.30
CA GLY A 43 17.80 -2.74 -23.76
C GLY A 43 16.94 -3.30 -24.89
N ALA A 44 17.52 -4.15 -25.75
CA ALA A 44 16.80 -4.85 -26.82
C ALA A 44 15.83 -5.92 -26.30
N LEU A 45 16.11 -6.53 -25.13
CA LEU A 45 15.27 -7.55 -24.52
C LEU A 45 14.07 -6.96 -23.78
N ILE A 46 14.17 -5.75 -23.24
CA ILE A 46 13.10 -5.14 -22.44
C ILE A 46 11.92 -4.76 -23.35
N THR A 47 10.73 -5.26 -23.08
CA THR A 47 9.51 -5.01 -23.88
C THR A 47 8.55 -4.03 -23.21
N GLY A 48 8.64 -3.88 -21.88
CA GLY A 48 7.70 -3.07 -21.12
C GLY A 48 8.02 -2.98 -19.64
N LYS A 49 7.06 -2.43 -18.90
CA LYS A 49 7.04 -2.51 -17.45
C LYS A 49 5.60 -2.51 -16.94
N THR A 50 5.40 -3.16 -15.81
CA THR A 50 4.11 -3.18 -15.11
C THR A 50 4.29 -2.85 -13.62
N PRO A 51 3.58 -1.85 -13.07
CA PRO A 51 3.55 -1.60 -11.63
C PRO A 51 3.14 -2.86 -10.85
N GLN A 52 3.78 -3.12 -9.71
CA GLN A 52 3.47 -4.28 -8.88
C GLN A 52 3.37 -3.90 -7.39
N GLY A 53 2.97 -4.87 -6.58
CA GLY A 53 2.99 -4.76 -5.13
C GLY A 53 2.01 -3.73 -4.57
N SER A 54 2.36 -3.20 -3.40
CA SER A 54 1.45 -2.31 -2.66
C SER A 54 1.24 -0.95 -3.34
N TRP A 55 2.16 -0.54 -4.20
CA TRP A 55 2.01 0.64 -5.06
C TRP A 55 0.91 0.42 -6.11
N ALA A 56 0.95 -0.69 -6.86
CA ALA A 56 -0.08 -1.02 -7.85
C ALA A 56 -1.47 -1.17 -7.22
N HIS A 57 -1.55 -1.77 -6.02
CA HIS A 57 -2.80 -1.98 -5.29
C HIS A 57 -3.28 -0.74 -4.53
N ARG A 58 -2.50 0.36 -4.53
CA ARG A 58 -2.79 1.60 -3.80
C ARG A 58 -2.95 1.37 -2.28
N THR A 59 -2.15 0.45 -1.74
CA THR A 59 -2.08 0.09 -0.32
C THR A 59 -0.74 0.45 0.32
N ILE A 60 0.14 1.15 -0.39
CA ILE A 60 1.35 1.77 0.17
C ILE A 60 0.99 2.78 1.28
N ILE A 61 1.78 2.80 2.36
CA ILE A 61 1.60 3.71 3.51
C ILE A 61 2.86 4.53 3.72
N ASN A 62 2.77 5.62 4.48
CA ASN A 62 3.96 6.33 4.93
C ASN A 62 4.84 5.39 5.77
N PRO A 63 6.15 5.37 5.54
CA PRO A 63 7.07 4.59 6.35
C PRO A 63 7.20 5.17 7.77
N VAL A 64 7.67 4.34 8.70
CA VAL A 64 7.93 4.75 10.09
C VAL A 64 9.18 5.64 10.14
N GLY A 65 9.08 6.83 10.72
CA GLY A 65 10.21 7.75 10.84
C GLY A 65 10.86 8.06 9.49
N ASP A 66 12.19 7.93 9.42
CA ASP A 66 12.99 8.16 8.21
C ASP A 66 13.18 6.91 7.35
N ASN A 67 12.42 5.83 7.61
CA ASN A 67 12.49 4.62 6.79
C ASN A 67 12.10 4.91 5.34
N GLU A 68 12.66 4.12 4.42
CA GLU A 68 12.38 4.23 3.00
C GLU A 68 11.02 3.61 2.64
N PHE A 69 10.31 4.21 1.69
CA PHE A 69 9.16 3.56 1.06
C PHE A 69 9.59 2.68 -0.12
N ASP A 70 8.80 1.68 -0.45
CA ASP A 70 9.08 0.67 -1.47
C ASP A 70 8.28 0.91 -2.75
N ALA A 71 8.89 0.62 -3.90
CA ALA A 71 8.22 0.53 -5.18
C ALA A 71 8.67 -0.72 -5.91
N ASP A 72 7.72 -1.53 -6.36
CA ASP A 72 7.99 -2.75 -7.12
C ASP A 72 7.47 -2.55 -8.55
N PHE A 73 8.26 -2.94 -9.55
CA PHE A 73 7.75 -3.10 -10.90
C PHE A 73 8.33 -4.31 -11.60
N MET A 74 7.48 -4.95 -12.41
CA MET A 74 7.88 -5.99 -13.34
C MET A 74 8.56 -5.33 -14.54
N LEU A 75 9.80 -5.73 -14.83
CA LEU A 75 10.50 -5.38 -16.05
C LEU A 75 10.21 -6.48 -17.07
N ASP A 76 9.28 -6.19 -17.98
CA ASP A 76 8.84 -7.16 -18.97
C ASP A 76 9.96 -7.35 -19.99
N MET A 77 10.42 -8.59 -20.19
CA MET A 77 11.54 -8.93 -21.07
C MET A 77 11.18 -10.07 -22.03
N SER A 78 11.75 -10.02 -23.23
CA SER A 78 11.77 -11.13 -24.17
C SER A 78 12.75 -12.20 -23.69
N GLN A 79 12.41 -13.47 -23.96
CA GLN A 79 13.28 -14.59 -23.67
C GLN A 79 14.57 -14.51 -24.50
N ASN A 80 15.71 -14.61 -23.83
CA ASN A 80 17.02 -14.89 -24.42
C ASN A 80 17.29 -16.42 -24.37
N PRO A 81 17.41 -17.11 -25.52
CA PRO A 81 17.69 -18.54 -25.58
C PRO A 81 18.98 -18.95 -24.85
N ASP A 82 20.01 -18.09 -24.87
CA ASP A 82 21.30 -18.38 -24.23
C ASP A 82 21.20 -18.41 -22.70
N TRP A 83 20.11 -17.89 -22.14
CA TRP A 83 19.87 -17.82 -20.69
C TRP A 83 18.82 -18.83 -20.21
N ALA A 84 18.30 -19.69 -21.10
CA ALA A 84 17.19 -20.59 -20.80
C ALA A 84 17.49 -21.56 -19.63
N ASP A 85 18.72 -22.09 -19.58
CA ASP A 85 19.20 -23.00 -18.53
C ASP A 85 19.83 -22.27 -17.34
N ASN A 86 19.86 -20.94 -17.34
CA ASN A 86 20.42 -20.12 -16.28
C ASN A 86 19.55 -18.89 -15.97
N PRO A 87 18.31 -19.06 -15.47
CA PRO A 87 17.35 -17.97 -15.25
C PRO A 87 17.89 -16.81 -14.40
N LYS A 88 18.76 -17.06 -13.41
CA LYS A 88 19.34 -16.01 -12.57
C LYS A 88 20.09 -14.93 -13.38
N THR A 89 20.52 -15.26 -14.60
CA THR A 89 21.18 -14.34 -15.53
C THR A 89 20.35 -13.07 -15.77
N TYR A 90 19.02 -13.16 -15.84
CA TYR A 90 18.18 -11.97 -16.03
C TYR A 90 18.33 -10.98 -14.87
N ILE A 91 18.35 -11.44 -13.62
CA ILE A 91 18.56 -10.56 -12.45
C ILE A 91 20.00 -10.03 -12.43
N ASP A 92 20.97 -10.88 -12.77
CA ASP A 92 22.38 -10.50 -12.80
C ASP A 92 22.66 -9.43 -13.86
N GLU A 93 22.00 -9.50 -15.02
CA GLU A 93 22.13 -8.52 -16.11
C GLU A 93 21.35 -7.24 -15.86
N VAL A 94 20.17 -7.29 -15.24
CA VAL A 94 19.50 -6.06 -14.78
C VAL A 94 20.37 -5.34 -13.74
N TYR A 95 20.98 -6.07 -12.81
CA TYR A 95 21.96 -5.49 -11.89
C TYR A 95 23.16 -4.89 -12.63
N ALA A 96 23.70 -5.59 -13.63
CA ALA A 96 24.85 -5.10 -14.40
C ALA A 96 24.50 -3.84 -15.22
N ALA A 97 23.29 -3.76 -15.77
CA ALA A 97 22.79 -2.57 -16.47
C ALA A 97 22.69 -1.35 -15.54
N LEU A 98 22.20 -1.53 -14.31
CA LEU A 98 22.26 -0.48 -13.29
C LEU A 98 23.70 -0.06 -13.01
N HIS A 99 24.61 -1.02 -12.88
CA HIS A 99 26.03 -0.79 -12.57
C HIS A 99 26.75 0.00 -13.68
N ARG A 100 26.44 -0.28 -14.95
CA ARG A 100 27.00 0.42 -16.13
C ARG A 100 26.47 1.86 -16.27
N HIS A 101 25.27 2.14 -15.77
CA HIS A 101 24.65 3.46 -15.93
C HIS A 101 25.35 4.52 -15.06
N SER A 102 25.72 5.66 -15.64
CA SER A 102 26.50 6.71 -14.96
C SER A 102 25.88 7.22 -13.65
N THR A 103 24.55 7.34 -13.60
CA THR A 103 23.83 7.77 -12.40
C THR A 103 23.57 6.64 -11.41
N TYR A 104 23.22 5.44 -11.90
CA TYR A 104 22.72 4.37 -11.04
C TYR A 104 23.84 3.47 -10.52
N GLY A 105 24.95 3.38 -11.25
CA GLY A 105 26.17 2.70 -10.81
C GLY A 105 26.80 3.35 -9.58
N THR A 106 26.55 4.64 -9.35
CA THR A 106 27.01 5.37 -8.16
C THR A 106 26.03 5.31 -6.99
N MET A 107 24.81 4.78 -7.17
CA MET A 107 23.83 4.60 -6.11
C MET A 107 23.94 3.21 -5.49
N PRO A 108 23.54 2.98 -4.23
CA PRO A 108 23.50 1.63 -3.68
C PRO A 108 22.51 0.77 -4.46
N HIS A 109 22.99 -0.36 -4.98
CA HIS A 109 22.18 -1.35 -5.67
C HIS A 109 22.65 -2.77 -5.31
N SER A 110 21.72 -3.72 -5.29
CA SER A 110 21.99 -5.10 -4.88
C SER A 110 21.11 -6.10 -5.60
N ARG A 111 21.57 -7.36 -5.65
CA ARG A 111 20.74 -8.50 -6.09
C ARG A 111 19.99 -9.05 -4.88
N LYS A 112 18.73 -9.36 -5.06
CA LYS A 112 17.89 -10.11 -4.12
C LYS A 112 17.44 -11.41 -4.79
N CYS A 113 16.77 -12.26 -4.03
CA CYS A 113 16.24 -13.53 -4.51
C CYS A 113 15.39 -13.38 -5.79
N ARG A 114 14.57 -12.33 -5.92
CA ARG A 114 13.63 -12.14 -7.05
C ARG A 114 13.78 -10.83 -7.82
N CYS A 115 14.74 -9.97 -7.45
CA CYS A 115 14.86 -8.65 -8.06
C CYS A 115 16.28 -8.10 -8.01
N ALA A 116 16.53 -7.11 -8.86
CA ALA A 116 17.59 -6.14 -8.63
C ALA A 116 16.99 -4.94 -7.88
N ARG A 117 17.59 -4.56 -6.75
CA ARG A 117 17.14 -3.44 -5.92
C ARG A 117 18.04 -2.24 -6.13
N LEU A 118 17.47 -1.08 -6.39
CA LEU A 118 18.14 0.22 -6.42
C LEU A 118 17.65 1.09 -5.25
N VAL A 119 18.56 1.77 -4.56
CA VAL A 119 18.23 2.60 -3.38
C VAL A 119 18.50 4.08 -3.66
N TYR A 120 17.47 4.91 -3.51
CA TYR A 120 17.60 6.36 -3.38
C TYR A 120 17.74 6.69 -1.90
N ALA A 121 18.97 6.93 -1.46
CA ALA A 121 19.30 7.15 -0.06
C ALA A 121 18.36 8.16 0.62
N ASN A 122 17.90 7.81 1.82
CA ASN A 122 16.98 8.60 2.65
C ASN A 122 15.65 8.92 1.95
N SER A 123 15.21 8.03 1.04
CA SER A 123 14.01 8.30 0.26
C SER A 123 13.20 7.03 -0.03
N MET A 124 13.70 6.15 -0.89
CA MET A 124 12.97 4.96 -1.33
C MET A 124 13.92 3.90 -1.87
N HIS A 125 13.46 2.66 -1.95
CA HIS A 125 14.05 1.66 -2.82
C HIS A 125 13.08 1.20 -3.90
N VAL A 126 13.63 0.81 -5.04
CA VAL A 126 12.91 0.26 -6.18
C VAL A 126 13.38 -1.16 -6.43
N ASP A 127 12.43 -2.11 -6.39
CA ASP A 127 12.65 -3.51 -6.74
C ASP A 127 12.24 -3.74 -8.19
N ILE A 128 13.23 -4.12 -9.00
CA ILE A 128 13.09 -4.36 -10.44
C ILE A 128 13.08 -5.87 -10.63
N VAL A 129 11.92 -6.42 -10.97
CA VAL A 129 11.69 -7.86 -11.08
C VAL A 129 11.66 -8.25 -12.56
N PRO A 130 12.64 -9.02 -13.08
CA PRO A 130 12.54 -9.55 -14.43
C PRO A 130 11.30 -10.43 -14.57
N HIS A 131 10.48 -10.14 -15.56
CA HIS A 131 9.22 -10.81 -15.85
C HIS A 131 9.18 -11.22 -17.31
N LEU A 132 8.75 -12.46 -17.57
CA LEU A 132 8.78 -13.05 -18.90
C LEU A 132 7.54 -13.90 -19.18
N ASN A 133 7.14 -13.92 -20.45
CA ASN A 133 6.31 -14.97 -21.01
C ASN A 133 7.23 -15.92 -21.79
N LEU A 134 7.38 -17.16 -21.30
CA LEU A 134 8.21 -18.17 -21.93
C LEU A 134 7.52 -18.72 -23.20
N ALA A 135 8.31 -19.27 -24.11
CA ALA A 135 7.80 -19.87 -25.35
C ALA A 135 6.81 -21.04 -25.12
N ASP A 136 6.86 -21.69 -23.95
CA ASP A 136 5.93 -22.76 -23.56
C ASP A 136 4.60 -22.25 -22.96
N GLY A 137 4.41 -20.93 -22.93
CA GLY A 137 3.19 -20.27 -22.44
C GLY A 137 3.18 -19.96 -20.95
N ARG A 138 4.23 -20.30 -20.20
CA ARG A 138 4.34 -19.92 -18.78
C ARG A 138 4.67 -18.44 -18.61
N GLU A 139 3.92 -17.77 -17.73
CA GLU A 139 4.26 -16.45 -17.19
C GLU A 139 5.11 -16.61 -15.94
N VAL A 140 6.31 -16.04 -15.92
CA VAL A 140 7.33 -16.33 -14.90
C VAL A 140 8.07 -15.10 -14.40
N ILE A 141 8.57 -15.21 -13.17
CA ILE A 141 9.70 -14.44 -12.65
C ILE A 141 10.88 -15.37 -12.39
N VAL A 142 11.99 -14.79 -11.95
CA VAL A 142 13.22 -15.53 -11.66
C VAL A 142 13.44 -15.66 -10.15
N ASN A 143 13.70 -16.88 -9.69
CA ASN A 143 14.38 -17.11 -8.41
C ASN A 143 15.88 -17.23 -8.65
N ARG A 144 16.62 -16.21 -8.22
CA ARG A 144 18.06 -16.10 -8.38
C ARG A 144 18.81 -17.13 -7.54
N ASP A 145 18.33 -17.38 -6.33
CA ASP A 145 19.06 -18.16 -5.33
C ASP A 145 19.03 -19.64 -5.69
N ASP A 146 17.88 -20.12 -6.19
CA ASP A 146 17.71 -21.49 -6.69
C ASP A 146 18.02 -21.64 -8.19
N ASN A 147 18.17 -20.52 -8.92
CA ASN A 147 18.36 -20.45 -10.37
C ASN A 147 17.22 -21.10 -11.16
N GLU A 148 15.98 -20.77 -10.81
CA GLU A 148 14.78 -21.39 -11.36
C GLU A 148 13.76 -20.36 -11.84
N TRP A 149 12.87 -20.81 -12.73
CA TRP A 149 11.67 -20.09 -13.12
C TRP A 149 10.59 -20.26 -12.06
N GLU A 150 9.99 -19.17 -11.59
CA GLU A 150 8.83 -19.20 -10.70
C GLU A 150 7.59 -18.74 -11.46
N LEU A 151 6.54 -19.56 -11.45
CA LEU A 151 5.24 -19.17 -11.99
C LEU A 151 4.71 -17.93 -11.27
N THR A 152 4.15 -17.00 -12.03
CA THR A 152 3.55 -15.78 -11.49
C THR A 152 2.29 -15.42 -12.26
N ASN A 153 1.44 -14.59 -11.65
CA ASN A 153 0.35 -13.89 -12.32
C ASN A 153 0.08 -12.55 -11.60
N PRO A 154 0.99 -11.57 -11.71
CA PRO A 154 0.88 -10.28 -11.01
C PRO A 154 -0.38 -9.50 -11.42
N GLN A 155 -0.80 -9.63 -12.69
CA GLN A 155 -2.00 -9.01 -13.20
C GLN A 155 -3.26 -9.63 -12.58
N GLY A 156 -3.31 -10.96 -12.47
CA GLY A 156 -4.40 -11.69 -11.80
C GLY A 156 -4.57 -11.27 -10.34
N PHE A 157 -3.47 -11.12 -9.58
CA PHE A 157 -3.55 -10.61 -8.20
C PHE A 157 -4.14 -9.19 -8.21
N THR A 158 -3.63 -8.33 -9.10
CA THR A 158 -4.07 -6.94 -9.20
C THR A 158 -5.56 -6.83 -9.53
N ASP A 159 -6.07 -7.67 -10.43
CA ASP A 159 -7.48 -7.67 -10.79
C ASP A 159 -8.36 -8.29 -9.70
N TRP A 160 -7.89 -9.31 -8.99
CA TRP A 160 -8.54 -9.80 -7.78
C TRP A 160 -8.66 -8.70 -6.72
N MET A 161 -7.57 -7.97 -6.44
CA MET A 161 -7.58 -6.85 -5.49
C MET A 161 -8.56 -5.75 -5.90
N LYS A 162 -8.58 -5.36 -7.17
CA LYS A 162 -9.53 -4.37 -7.69
C LYS A 162 -10.97 -4.86 -7.53
N LYS A 163 -11.23 -6.14 -7.80
CA LYS A 163 -12.56 -6.75 -7.60
C LYS A 163 -12.98 -6.66 -6.14
N GLN A 164 -12.15 -7.15 -5.21
CA GLN A 164 -12.47 -7.12 -3.78
C GLN A 164 -12.71 -5.70 -3.28
N ASP A 165 -11.85 -4.77 -3.69
CA ASP A 165 -12.01 -3.38 -3.30
C ASP A 165 -13.24 -2.71 -3.92
N SER A 166 -13.64 -3.12 -5.13
CA SER A 166 -14.89 -2.68 -5.76
C SER A 166 -16.13 -3.18 -5.00
N ILE A 167 -16.11 -4.43 -4.50
CA ILE A 167 -17.19 -4.95 -3.65
C ILE A 167 -17.35 -4.06 -2.40
N ALA A 168 -16.23 -3.71 -1.77
CA ALA A 168 -16.17 -2.81 -0.61
C ALA A 168 -16.21 -1.31 -0.96
N SER A 169 -16.60 -0.92 -2.18
CA SER A 169 -16.74 0.48 -2.62
C SER A 169 -15.49 1.35 -2.40
N GLY A 170 -14.29 0.78 -2.55
CA GLY A 170 -13.02 1.45 -2.34
C GLY A 170 -12.58 1.56 -0.87
N ASN A 171 -13.31 0.97 0.07
CA ASN A 171 -12.98 1.03 1.49
C ASN A 171 -11.98 -0.05 1.91
N LEU A 172 -11.92 -1.20 1.22
CA LEU A 172 -10.96 -2.26 1.54
C LEU A 172 -9.50 -1.77 1.46
N ARG A 173 -9.12 -1.04 0.40
CA ARG A 173 -7.75 -0.49 0.30
C ARG A 173 -7.42 0.49 1.42
N LYS A 174 -8.42 1.15 2.02
CA LYS A 174 -8.24 2.06 3.16
C LYS A 174 -8.07 1.24 4.45
N VAL A 175 -8.88 0.20 4.63
CA VAL A 175 -8.74 -0.77 5.73
C VAL A 175 -7.37 -1.45 5.70
N ILE A 176 -6.91 -1.94 4.55
CA ILE A 176 -5.57 -2.54 4.42
C ILE A 176 -4.47 -1.57 4.86
N ARG A 177 -4.58 -0.28 4.48
CA ARG A 177 -3.63 0.75 4.91
C ARG A 177 -3.66 0.96 6.42
N LEU A 178 -4.83 1.00 7.05
CA LEU A 178 -4.97 1.08 8.51
C LEU A 178 -4.36 -0.14 9.21
N MET A 179 -4.59 -1.35 8.70
CA MET A 179 -4.02 -2.57 9.29
C MET A 179 -2.50 -2.66 9.10
N LYS A 180 -1.98 -2.21 7.94
CA LYS A 180 -0.53 -2.05 7.74
C LYS A 180 0.06 -1.00 8.69
N TYR A 181 -0.67 0.09 8.97
CA TYR A 181 -0.24 1.09 9.94
C TYR A 181 -0.15 0.52 11.35
N LEU A 182 -1.14 -0.29 11.79
CA LEU A 182 -1.05 -1.01 13.07
C LEU A 182 0.16 -1.94 13.12
N ARG A 183 0.48 -2.60 12.00
CA ARG A 183 1.65 -3.45 11.90
C ARG A 183 2.95 -2.67 12.09
N ASP A 184 3.12 -1.62 11.29
CA ASP A 184 4.40 -0.96 11.11
C ASP A 184 4.63 0.13 12.17
N HIS A 185 3.63 0.98 12.42
CA HIS A 185 3.76 2.14 13.31
C HIS A 185 3.39 1.85 14.76
N LYS A 186 2.62 0.78 15.01
CA LYS A 186 2.20 0.38 16.36
C LYS A 186 2.85 -0.94 16.81
N ASN A 187 3.81 -1.46 16.04
CA ASN A 187 4.54 -2.70 16.31
C ASN A 187 3.62 -3.89 16.64
N SER A 188 2.46 -3.98 15.97
CA SER A 188 1.52 -5.07 16.18
C SER A 188 1.73 -6.18 15.16
N PHE A 189 1.59 -7.45 15.55
CA PHE A 189 1.70 -8.60 14.63
C PHE A 189 2.92 -8.51 13.68
N THR A 190 4.05 -8.04 14.21
CA THR A 190 5.34 -7.97 13.52
C THR A 190 5.75 -9.33 12.98
N GLY A 191 6.34 -9.35 11.78
CA GLY A 191 6.71 -10.58 11.07
C GLY A 191 5.72 -10.97 9.97
N THR A 192 4.44 -10.59 10.08
CA THR A 192 3.45 -10.87 9.04
C THR A 192 3.71 -10.03 7.77
N ARG A 193 3.98 -10.72 6.66
CA ARG A 193 4.25 -10.07 5.35
C ARG A 193 3.00 -9.38 4.81
N SER A 194 3.18 -8.25 4.13
CA SER A 194 2.08 -7.44 3.59
C SER A 194 1.14 -8.20 2.68
N VAL A 195 1.67 -9.12 1.87
CA VAL A 195 0.87 -9.94 0.95
C VAL A 195 -0.07 -10.88 1.71
N LEU A 196 0.38 -11.52 2.79
CA LEU A 196 -0.46 -12.36 3.65
C LEU A 196 -1.59 -11.54 4.27
N LEU A 197 -1.25 -10.40 4.88
CA LEU A 197 -2.25 -9.49 5.48
C LEU A 197 -3.28 -9.02 4.45
N THR A 198 -2.81 -8.61 3.28
CA THR A 198 -3.67 -8.09 2.20
C THR A 198 -4.60 -9.16 1.65
N THR A 199 -4.08 -10.36 1.40
CA THR A 199 -4.87 -11.50 0.92
C THR A 199 -5.94 -11.88 1.95
N MET A 200 -5.57 -12.10 3.22
CA MET A 200 -6.51 -12.53 4.24
C MET A 200 -7.61 -11.49 4.49
N LEU A 201 -7.30 -10.18 4.46
CA LEU A 201 -8.32 -9.12 4.56
C LEU A 201 -9.24 -9.09 3.33
N GLY A 202 -8.68 -9.27 2.13
CA GLY A 202 -9.45 -9.29 0.89
C GLY A 202 -10.36 -10.51 0.78
N GLU A 203 -9.96 -11.66 1.33
CA GLU A 203 -10.78 -12.87 1.40
C GLU A 203 -12.03 -12.73 2.27
N GLN A 204 -12.03 -11.79 3.24
CA GLN A 204 -13.22 -11.50 4.05
C GLN A 204 -14.24 -10.63 3.32
N VAL A 205 -13.88 -10.06 2.17
CA VAL A 205 -14.82 -9.27 1.37
C VAL A 205 -15.59 -10.17 0.43
N THR A 206 -16.92 -10.19 0.56
CA THR A 206 -17.78 -11.04 -0.27
C THR A 206 -19.03 -10.30 -0.75
N ASP A 207 -19.50 -10.65 -1.95
CA ASP A 207 -20.77 -10.14 -2.47
C ASP A 207 -21.96 -10.57 -1.60
N LEU A 208 -21.88 -11.74 -0.96
CA LEU A 208 -22.94 -12.23 -0.07
C LEU A 208 -23.15 -11.31 1.14
N ARG A 209 -22.07 -10.86 1.80
CA ARG A 209 -22.18 -9.91 2.92
C ARG A 209 -22.87 -8.62 2.48
N LYS A 210 -22.48 -8.08 1.32
CA LYS A 210 -23.09 -6.87 0.74
C LYS A 210 -24.54 -7.07 0.32
N LEU A 211 -24.91 -8.27 -0.14
CA LEU A 211 -26.28 -8.60 -0.51
C LEU A 211 -27.19 -8.69 0.72
N LEU A 212 -26.70 -9.29 1.80
CA LEU A 212 -27.44 -9.45 3.07
C LEU A 212 -27.56 -8.13 3.83
N ASP A 213 -26.50 -7.31 3.81
CA ASP A 213 -26.49 -5.96 4.37
C ASP A 213 -25.81 -4.99 3.38
N PRO A 214 -26.60 -4.18 2.64
CA PRO A 214 -26.05 -3.18 1.72
C PRO A 214 -25.13 -2.14 2.39
N SER A 215 -25.23 -1.98 3.71
CA SER A 215 -24.41 -1.04 4.49
C SER A 215 -23.10 -1.64 5.02
N TYR A 216 -22.88 -2.94 4.83
CA TYR A 216 -21.77 -3.70 5.42
C TYR A 216 -20.38 -3.12 5.07
N TYR A 217 -20.25 -2.48 3.90
CA TYR A 217 -19.04 -1.79 3.45
C TYR A 217 -19.27 -0.30 3.13
N SER A 218 -20.26 0.32 3.76
CA SER A 218 -20.75 1.67 3.42
C SER A 218 -19.70 2.79 3.59
N ASN A 219 -18.81 2.67 4.57
CA ASN A 219 -17.73 3.61 4.82
C ASN A 219 -16.55 2.95 5.54
N VAL A 220 -15.46 3.70 5.73
CA VAL A 220 -14.21 3.20 6.33
C VAL A 220 -14.41 2.56 7.71
N PRO A 221 -14.97 3.24 8.72
CA PRO A 221 -15.11 2.66 10.05
C PRO A 221 -15.99 1.40 10.07
N THR A 222 -17.11 1.39 9.33
CA THR A 222 -17.98 0.21 9.24
C THR A 222 -17.29 -0.94 8.50
N THR A 223 -16.56 -0.65 7.42
CA THR A 223 -15.80 -1.67 6.68
C THR A 223 -14.67 -2.23 7.53
N LEU A 224 -13.96 -1.37 8.29
CA LEU A 224 -12.89 -1.79 9.20
C LEU A 224 -13.43 -2.74 10.26
N LEU A 225 -14.54 -2.37 10.93
CA LEU A 225 -15.21 -3.20 11.92
C LEU A 225 -15.49 -4.59 11.35
N HIS A 226 -16.27 -4.65 10.27
CA HIS A 226 -16.76 -5.91 9.75
C HIS A 226 -15.66 -6.79 9.15
N VAL A 227 -14.74 -6.22 8.36
CA VAL A 227 -13.65 -7.00 7.75
C VAL A 227 -12.71 -7.56 8.83
N VAL A 228 -12.43 -6.80 9.90
CA VAL A 228 -11.56 -7.28 10.99
C VAL A 228 -12.28 -8.29 11.88
N GLN A 229 -13.59 -8.14 12.14
CA GLN A 229 -14.38 -9.14 12.86
C GLN A 229 -14.54 -10.46 12.08
N ASP A 230 -14.79 -10.38 10.77
CA ASP A 230 -14.84 -11.55 9.89
C ASP A 230 -13.48 -12.26 9.86
N LEU A 231 -12.39 -11.49 9.76
CA LEU A 231 -11.03 -12.04 9.81
C LEU A 231 -10.72 -12.69 11.17
N ASP A 232 -11.07 -12.04 12.28
CA ASP A 232 -10.86 -12.62 13.61
C ASP A 232 -11.64 -13.92 13.78
N THR A 233 -12.92 -13.93 13.38
CA THR A 233 -13.76 -15.14 13.42
C THR A 233 -13.10 -16.29 12.65
N TRP A 234 -12.63 -16.03 11.44
CA TRP A 234 -11.93 -17.03 10.63
C TRP A 234 -10.62 -17.48 11.29
N LEU A 235 -9.81 -16.55 11.81
CA LEU A 235 -8.54 -16.90 12.45
C LEU A 235 -8.75 -17.73 13.72
N GLN A 236 -9.71 -17.38 14.59
CA GLN A 236 -9.99 -18.14 15.81
C GLN A 236 -10.53 -19.55 15.52
N ALA A 237 -11.24 -19.73 14.40
CA ALA A 237 -11.66 -21.04 13.93
C ALA A 237 -10.51 -21.90 13.36
N ASN A 238 -9.36 -21.29 13.05
CA ASN A 238 -8.21 -21.93 12.42
C ASN A 238 -6.96 -21.78 13.32
N PRO A 239 -6.82 -22.54 14.41
CA PRO A 239 -5.69 -22.39 15.34
C PRO A 239 -4.34 -22.80 14.74
N ILE A 240 -4.34 -23.68 13.73
CA ILE A 240 -3.15 -24.14 13.01
C ILE A 240 -2.98 -23.30 11.75
N LYS A 241 -1.73 -22.90 11.45
CA LYS A 241 -1.38 -22.09 10.29
C LYS A 241 -1.99 -22.68 9.01
N PRO A 242 -2.96 -21.99 8.39
CA PRO A 242 -3.59 -22.47 7.18
C PRO A 242 -2.66 -22.34 5.98
N SER A 243 -3.02 -22.97 4.86
CA SER A 243 -2.43 -22.64 3.58
C SER A 243 -3.14 -21.40 3.01
N ILE A 244 -2.38 -20.42 2.54
CA ILE A 244 -2.92 -19.20 1.92
C ILE A 244 -2.63 -19.23 0.42
N ALA A 245 -3.65 -19.46 -0.39
CA ALA A 245 -3.50 -19.48 -1.84
C ALA A 245 -3.17 -18.08 -2.39
N ASP A 246 -2.42 -18.05 -3.49
CA ASP A 246 -2.31 -16.84 -4.30
C ASP A 246 -3.64 -16.62 -5.07
N PRO A 247 -4.37 -15.52 -4.81
CA PRO A 247 -5.67 -15.30 -5.43
C PRO A 247 -5.58 -14.94 -6.92
N SER A 248 -4.38 -14.82 -7.47
CA SER A 248 -4.16 -14.55 -8.89
C SER A 248 -4.59 -15.68 -9.82
N GLY A 249 -4.81 -16.89 -9.30
CA GLY A 249 -5.05 -18.08 -10.12
C GLY A 249 -3.78 -18.72 -10.67
N SER A 250 -2.59 -18.34 -10.16
CA SER A 250 -1.31 -18.97 -10.48
C SER A 250 -1.20 -20.43 -10.00
N GLY A 251 -2.05 -20.85 -9.06
CA GLY A 251 -2.03 -22.19 -8.46
C GLY A 251 -0.98 -22.37 -7.35
N VAL A 252 -0.26 -21.30 -6.98
CA VAL A 252 0.75 -21.32 -5.91
C VAL A 252 0.19 -20.82 -4.58
N THR A 253 0.97 -20.93 -3.50
CA THR A 253 0.61 -20.45 -2.16
C THR A 253 1.65 -19.48 -1.59
N PHE A 254 1.25 -18.68 -0.61
CA PHE A 254 2.13 -17.77 0.12
C PHE A 254 2.69 -18.37 1.42
N ASP A 255 2.63 -19.68 1.57
CA ASP A 255 2.93 -20.34 2.86
C ASP A 255 4.35 -20.12 3.34
N HIS A 256 5.31 -20.10 2.42
CA HIS A 256 6.73 -19.82 2.68
C HIS A 256 6.96 -18.40 3.25
N ARG A 257 5.94 -17.52 3.24
CA ARG A 257 6.05 -16.13 3.71
C ARG A 257 5.76 -15.97 5.20
N TRP A 258 5.28 -17.02 5.87
CA TRP A 258 5.04 -17.01 7.32
C TRP A 258 6.34 -17.13 8.14
N GLY A 259 7.33 -17.85 7.62
CA GLY A 259 8.60 -18.09 8.30
C GLY A 259 9.48 -19.04 7.49
N PRO A 260 10.79 -19.11 7.79
CA PRO A 260 11.73 -19.99 7.09
C PRO A 260 11.51 -21.48 7.37
N ASP A 261 10.79 -21.83 8.44
CA ASP A 261 10.55 -23.21 8.87
C ASP A 261 9.13 -23.36 9.47
N PRO A 262 8.60 -24.59 9.63
CA PRO A 262 7.24 -24.80 10.13
C PRO A 262 6.97 -24.24 11.53
N GLU A 263 7.94 -24.26 12.43
CA GLU A 263 7.77 -23.79 13.81
C GLU A 263 7.69 -22.27 13.86
N SER A 264 8.63 -21.57 13.20
CA SER A 264 8.61 -20.11 13.11
C SER A 264 7.40 -19.59 12.32
N ALA A 265 6.97 -20.33 11.30
CA ALA A 265 5.75 -20.02 10.55
C ALA A 265 4.50 -20.12 11.43
N GLN A 266 4.37 -21.19 12.23
CA GLN A 266 3.27 -21.34 13.19
C GLN A 266 3.31 -20.27 14.28
N ALA A 267 4.49 -19.94 14.82
CA ALA A 267 4.63 -18.91 15.84
C ALA A 267 4.21 -17.52 15.32
N THR A 268 4.64 -17.17 14.11
CA THR A 268 4.25 -15.90 13.44
C THR A 268 2.74 -15.85 13.20
N TYR A 269 2.15 -16.96 12.74
CA TYR A 269 0.71 -17.07 12.56
C TYR A 269 -0.06 -16.94 13.88
N SER A 270 0.39 -17.63 14.94
CA SER A 270 -0.25 -17.57 16.26
C SER A 270 -0.23 -16.15 16.81
N TYR A 271 0.91 -15.46 16.71
CA TYR A 271 1.02 -14.06 17.14
C TYR A 271 0.13 -13.12 16.32
N PHE A 272 0.05 -13.33 15.00
CA PHE A 272 -0.87 -12.59 14.14
C PHE A 272 -2.33 -12.78 14.58
N ARG A 273 -2.77 -14.02 14.77
CA ARG A 273 -4.11 -14.38 15.24
C ARG A 273 -4.44 -13.70 16.58
N ASP A 274 -3.58 -13.82 17.57
CA ASP A 274 -3.82 -13.25 18.91
C ASP A 274 -3.94 -11.72 18.85
N ARG A 275 -3.12 -11.07 18.01
CA ARG A 275 -3.17 -9.61 17.86
C ARG A 275 -4.39 -9.13 17.07
N ILE A 276 -4.83 -9.87 16.05
CA ILE A 276 -6.08 -9.54 15.35
C ILE A 276 -7.28 -9.64 16.30
N HIS A 277 -7.30 -10.65 17.17
CA HIS A 277 -8.36 -10.79 18.19
C HIS A 277 -8.48 -9.57 19.10
N VAL A 278 -7.34 -9.09 19.61
CA VAL A 278 -7.30 -7.87 20.43
C VAL A 278 -7.79 -6.65 19.64
N HIS A 279 -7.30 -6.46 18.41
CA HIS A 279 -7.72 -5.33 17.59
C HIS A 279 -9.20 -5.39 17.19
N ALA A 280 -9.76 -6.57 16.96
CA ALA A 280 -11.18 -6.74 16.66
C ALA A 280 -12.05 -6.24 17.83
N ALA A 281 -11.70 -6.62 19.06
CA ALA A 281 -12.38 -6.16 20.27
C ALA A 281 -12.22 -4.64 20.48
N ASP A 282 -11.00 -4.10 20.30
CA ASP A 282 -10.73 -2.67 20.45
C ASP A 282 -11.51 -1.83 19.41
N ILE A 283 -11.55 -2.28 18.15
CA ILE A 283 -12.28 -1.66 17.03
C ILE A 283 -13.78 -1.66 17.31
N GLU A 284 -14.33 -2.79 17.77
CA GLU A 284 -15.75 -2.90 18.12
C GLU A 284 -16.12 -1.97 19.27
N ALA A 285 -15.33 -1.97 20.35
CA ALA A 285 -15.55 -1.08 21.48
C ALA A 285 -15.53 0.41 21.07
N ALA A 286 -14.55 0.80 20.24
CA ALA A 286 -14.45 2.18 19.75
C ALA A 286 -15.62 2.57 18.82
N TYR A 287 -16.09 1.64 17.98
CA TYR A 287 -17.18 1.86 17.04
C TYR A 287 -18.55 1.96 17.73
N GLU A 288 -18.83 1.06 18.67
CA GLU A 288 -20.11 0.96 19.35
C GLU A 288 -20.31 1.99 20.47
N GLU A 289 -19.23 2.61 20.94
CA GLU A 289 -19.30 3.66 21.96
C GLU A 289 -20.25 4.81 21.55
N LYS A 290 -21.13 5.16 22.48
CA LYS A 290 -22.20 6.14 22.29
C LYS A 290 -21.73 7.54 22.66
N ASP A 291 -20.84 7.66 23.63
CA ASP A 291 -20.19 8.93 23.95
C ASP A 291 -19.10 9.26 22.91
N LYS A 292 -19.23 10.43 22.27
CA LYS A 292 -18.35 10.81 21.17
C LYS A 292 -16.89 10.96 21.62
N ASP A 293 -16.65 11.63 22.74
CA ASP A 293 -15.30 11.94 23.20
C ASP A 293 -14.61 10.66 23.68
N ARG A 294 -15.37 9.75 24.30
CA ARG A 294 -14.89 8.42 24.65
C ARG A 294 -14.56 7.58 23.43
N SER A 295 -15.43 7.58 22.40
CA SER A 295 -15.17 6.88 21.13
C SER A 295 -13.88 7.38 20.48
N VAL A 296 -13.66 8.71 20.46
CA VAL A 296 -12.42 9.32 19.96
C VAL A 296 -11.20 8.83 20.75
N GLN A 297 -11.26 8.79 22.09
CA GLN A 297 -10.17 8.27 22.92
C GLN A 297 -9.86 6.79 22.62
N LEU A 298 -10.88 5.96 22.42
CA LEU A 298 -10.69 4.55 22.09
C LEU A 298 -10.01 4.38 20.73
N TRP A 299 -10.42 5.15 19.71
CA TRP A 299 -9.73 5.17 18.42
C TRP A 299 -8.30 5.71 18.49
N GLN A 300 -8.04 6.70 19.34
CA GLN A 300 -6.69 7.22 19.59
C GLN A 300 -5.79 6.19 20.28
N ASN A 301 -6.33 5.32 21.15
CA ASN A 301 -5.55 4.23 21.72
C ASN A 301 -5.07 3.26 20.62
N ILE A 302 -5.91 3.00 19.62
CA ILE A 302 -5.60 2.12 18.49
C ILE A 302 -4.60 2.79 17.53
N PHE A 303 -4.93 3.99 17.03
CA PHE A 303 -4.20 4.63 15.93
C PHE A 303 -3.23 5.76 16.34
N GLY A 304 -3.31 6.23 17.57
CA GLY A 304 -2.56 7.39 18.08
C GLY A 304 -3.24 8.73 17.80
N ASP A 305 -2.58 9.80 18.22
CA ASP A 305 -3.08 11.19 18.22
C ASP A 305 -3.37 11.76 16.83
N GLY A 306 -2.91 11.08 15.78
CA GLY A 306 -3.28 11.39 14.38
C GLY A 306 -4.78 11.21 14.11
N PHE A 307 -5.49 10.43 14.92
CA PHE A 307 -6.93 10.30 14.87
C PHE A 307 -7.60 11.51 15.55
N LYS A 308 -8.04 12.47 14.74
CA LYS A 308 -8.58 13.75 15.21
C LYS A 308 -9.64 14.29 14.27
N ALA A 309 -10.44 15.24 14.76
CA ALA A 309 -11.45 15.92 13.96
C ALA A 309 -10.79 16.73 12.81
N PRO A 310 -11.48 16.91 11.68
CA PRO A 310 -11.05 17.86 10.66
C PRO A 310 -10.86 19.26 11.23
N ALA A 311 -9.86 19.99 10.74
CA ALA A 311 -9.70 21.39 11.08
C ALA A 311 -10.98 22.16 10.68
N THR A 312 -11.59 22.87 11.63
CA THR A 312 -12.70 23.77 11.34
C THR A 312 -12.14 24.93 10.52
N THR A 313 -12.45 24.99 9.23
CA THR A 313 -12.26 26.20 8.43
C THR A 313 -13.19 27.27 9.00
N THR A 314 -12.68 28.07 9.93
CA THR A 314 -13.28 29.37 10.23
C THR A 314 -13.15 30.19 8.95
N ALA A 315 -14.26 30.37 8.24
CA ALA A 315 -14.36 31.38 7.21
C ALA A 315 -13.92 32.70 7.87
N SER A 316 -12.76 33.22 7.47
CA SER A 316 -12.35 34.57 7.86
C SER A 316 -13.42 35.53 7.33
N ALA A 317 -14.34 35.92 8.20
CA ALA A 317 -15.14 37.12 8.03
C ALA A 317 -14.18 38.32 8.10
N LYS A 318 -13.48 38.60 7.01
CA LYS A 318 -12.73 39.83 6.81
C LYS A 318 -13.39 40.63 5.68
N PHE A 319 -14.51 41.24 6.01
CA PHE A 319 -14.87 42.53 5.44
C PHE A 319 -15.25 43.44 6.61
N PRO A 320 -14.50 44.51 6.90
CA PRO A 320 -15.01 45.57 7.75
C PRO A 320 -16.19 46.21 7.02
N ALA A 321 -17.33 46.34 7.70
CA ALA A 321 -18.43 47.17 7.22
C ALA A 321 -17.89 48.59 6.96
N ALA A 322 -18.09 49.09 5.74
CA ALA A 322 -17.81 50.46 5.40
C ALA A 322 -18.60 51.39 6.33
N THR A 323 -17.89 52.16 7.14
CA THR A 323 -18.47 53.22 7.96
C THR A 323 -18.90 54.34 7.03
N SER A 324 -20.17 54.73 7.12
CA SER A 324 -20.75 55.87 6.41
C SER A 324 -20.02 57.16 6.81
N ALA A 325 -19.43 57.84 5.82
CA ALA A 325 -18.89 59.18 6.00
C ALA A 325 -20.04 60.15 6.23
N ALA A 326 -20.03 60.82 7.39
CA ALA A 326 -20.91 61.93 7.72
C ALA A 326 -20.48 63.19 6.95
N ASP A 327 -21.50 63.96 6.55
CA ASP A 327 -21.40 65.28 5.91
C ASP A 327 -20.38 66.20 6.59
N SER A 328 -19.46 66.75 5.80
CA SER A 328 -18.71 67.95 6.16
C SER A 328 -19.20 69.12 5.32
N THR A 329 -20.01 69.97 5.95
CA THR A 329 -20.39 71.28 5.45
C THR A 329 -19.20 72.22 5.56
N VAL A 330 -18.63 72.63 4.43
CA VAL A 330 -17.71 73.77 4.38
C VAL A 330 -18.32 74.81 3.46
N GLY A 331 -18.82 75.87 4.08
CA GLY A 331 -19.33 77.05 3.39
C GLY A 331 -18.24 77.75 2.60
N ARG A 332 -18.59 78.24 1.42
CA ARG A 332 -17.79 79.22 0.70
C ARG A 332 -18.68 80.39 0.30
N SER A 333 -18.50 81.48 1.04
CA SER A 333 -19.01 82.81 0.75
C SER A 333 -18.32 83.39 -0.48
N GLY A 334 -19.11 83.88 -1.43
CA GLY A 334 -18.91 85.14 -2.16
C GLY A 334 -17.71 85.29 -3.10
N ARG A 335 -17.98 85.52 -4.39
CA ARG A 335 -18.10 86.87 -4.99
C ARG A 335 -17.76 86.86 -6.50
N ALA A 336 -18.77 87.29 -7.26
CA ALA A 336 -18.80 88.03 -8.53
C ALA A 336 -17.56 88.13 -9.45
N GLY A 337 -17.84 87.92 -10.74
CA GLY A 337 -17.01 88.25 -11.90
C GLY A 337 -17.58 87.60 -13.14
#